data_AF-A0AAE1G5D1-F1
#
_entry.id   AF-A0AAE1G5D1-F1
#
_cell.length_a   1.000
_cell.length_b   1.000
_cell.length_c   1.000
_cell.angle_alpha   90.00
_cell.angle_beta   90.00
_cell.angle_gamma   90.00
#
_symmetry.space_group_name_H-M   'P 1'
#
loop_
_entity.id
_entity.type
_entity.pdbx_description
1 polymer ?
#
loop_
_entity_poly.entity_id
_entity_poly.type
_entity_poly.pdbx_seq_one_letter_code
_entity_poly.pdbx_strand_id
1 'polypeptide(L)'
;MENWKRNTDHADCFKRLFEADIELNLNEEHIGRTAVHVAASFNKQEAVSNLLQHGAFLGARPWLTKDTQCPSVLPSLKASTLEKAMAGCIKHLPHSNTQQESEDLNNDNHTLLLDYRFLLPPDAANQDVNEVATLMDISRSKHHRRVIKHPLVQTLLYAKWRKALPFYMLNLFFYSLFVTLLTVFVYSLRDLRLLETDTEKTDQSEAINNLYNRIVVIKIFLLALTFYMLGREILQIVFLGIQYLKNIENYLEFLLIISVFILCIPNLNIEFIRHLAAWAMVVAWYEFVLILGRAPPLALYITMLRHVSWNFLKFILLLLWLSPSASTCSYSNPKVVSLALASTVLMFLIFLFLIFLVLMNVMNALAITDTQKVVDDAELYSLMSRLELVYLIEAVLLWCLSKCYTSVLKSHLGSLQLLSGHRYSCRLLAKINRTEKKQRLLVGKISEDRSKFVEENPSPSKLDDTTAQCLRNHRMVYLEGLEAEERED
;
A
#
# COMPACT_ATOMS: atom_id res chain seq x y z
N MET A 1 52.45 12.01 26.45
CA MET A 1 51.13 12.26 25.81
C MET A 1 50.64 11.09 24.93
N GLU A 2 51.24 9.89 24.99
CA GLU A 2 50.88 8.77 24.08
C GLU A 2 50.01 7.65 24.69
N ASN A 3 49.71 7.67 26.00
CA ASN A 3 48.99 6.57 26.67
C ASN A 3 47.45 6.68 26.68
N TRP A 4 46.86 7.77 26.20
CA TRP A 4 45.40 8.00 26.27
C TRP A 4 44.65 7.36 25.09
N LYS A 5 45.37 6.98 24.02
CA LYS A 5 44.80 6.41 22.79
C LYS A 5 44.50 4.91 22.84
N ARG A 6 44.95 4.17 23.87
CA ARG A 6 44.83 2.70 23.91
C ARG A 6 43.62 2.16 24.68
N ASN A 7 42.90 2.99 25.43
CA ASN A 7 41.83 2.51 26.33
C ASN A 7 40.56 3.38 26.35
N THR A 8 40.39 4.27 25.38
CA THR A 8 39.11 4.97 25.19
C THR A 8 38.16 4.07 24.41
N ASP A 9 37.15 3.55 25.09
CA ASP A 9 36.03 2.91 24.41
C ASP A 9 35.23 3.98 23.66
N HIS A 10 35.47 4.04 22.35
CA HIS A 10 34.81 4.98 21.46
C HIS A 10 33.28 4.79 21.44
N ALA A 11 32.77 3.61 21.79
CA ALA A 11 31.34 3.35 21.88
C ALA A 11 30.72 4.02 23.11
N ASP A 12 31.41 4.00 24.24
CA ASP A 12 30.95 4.69 25.47
C ASP A 12 31.06 6.20 25.34
N CYS A 13 32.13 6.72 24.74
CA CYS A 13 32.21 8.14 24.41
C CYS A 13 31.05 8.58 23.49
N PHE A 14 30.68 7.72 22.53
CA PHE A 14 29.58 7.98 21.63
C PHE A 14 28.22 7.93 22.34
N LYS A 15 27.97 6.98 23.25
CA LYS A 15 26.75 6.95 24.07
C LYS A 15 26.64 8.19 24.96
N ARG A 16 27.72 8.55 25.65
CA ARG A 16 27.80 9.75 26.51
C ARG A 16 27.54 11.04 25.75
N LEU A 17 27.85 11.08 24.45
CA LEU A 17 27.57 12.24 23.59
C LEU A 17 26.05 12.52 23.50
N PHE A 18 25.22 11.47 23.54
CA PHE A 18 23.76 11.60 23.53
C PHE A 18 23.13 11.73 24.93
N GLU A 19 23.85 11.30 25.97
CA GLU A 19 23.45 11.50 27.38
C GLU A 19 23.75 12.92 27.86
N ALA A 20 24.80 13.55 27.33
CA ALA A 20 25.08 14.95 27.55
C ALA A 20 24.03 15.80 26.82
N ASP A 21 23.52 16.83 27.49
CA ASP A 21 22.46 17.73 26.98
C ASP A 21 22.99 18.71 25.90
N ILE A 22 23.74 18.18 24.94
CA ILE A 22 24.40 18.91 23.85
C ILE A 22 23.44 18.91 22.64
N GLU A 23 23.19 20.08 22.08
CA GLU A 23 22.48 20.21 20.80
C GLU A 23 23.37 19.74 19.64
N LEU A 24 23.24 18.47 19.28
CA LEU A 24 23.93 17.87 18.14
C LEU A 24 23.04 17.95 16.91
N ASN A 25 23.50 18.66 15.87
CA ASN A 25 22.87 18.61 14.56
C ASN A 25 23.27 17.33 13.82
N LEU A 26 22.52 16.25 14.05
CA LEU A 26 22.80 14.93 13.45
C LEU A 26 22.60 14.89 11.93
N ASN A 27 21.91 15.89 11.38
CA ASN A 27 21.52 15.95 9.97
C ASN A 27 22.42 16.90 9.17
N GLU A 28 23.47 17.47 9.78
CA GLU A 28 24.45 18.25 9.05
C GLU A 28 25.21 17.36 8.04
N GLU A 29 25.32 17.84 6.81
CA GLU A 29 25.98 17.12 5.72
C GLU A 29 27.42 17.61 5.57
N HIS A 30 28.37 16.68 5.66
CA HIS A 30 29.77 16.94 5.31
C HIS A 30 30.10 16.18 4.02
N ILE A 31 30.37 16.90 2.93
CA ILE A 31 30.59 16.32 1.58
C ILE A 31 29.36 15.50 1.11
N GLY A 32 28.16 16.01 1.39
CA GLY A 32 26.90 15.33 1.05
C GLY A 32 26.68 14.00 1.76
N ARG A 33 27.35 13.76 2.89
CA ARG A 33 27.15 12.56 3.74
C ARG A 33 26.74 13.00 5.14
N THR A 34 25.67 12.40 5.65
CA THR A 34 25.26 12.54 7.05
C THR A 34 26.01 11.55 7.94
N ALA A 35 26.00 11.77 9.27
CA ALA A 35 26.60 10.86 10.24
C ALA A 35 26.11 9.40 10.08
N VAL A 36 24.83 9.22 9.71
CA VAL A 36 24.22 7.91 9.45
C VAL A 36 24.87 7.22 8.23
N HIS A 37 25.15 7.96 7.15
CA HIS A 37 25.84 7.39 5.99
C HIS A 37 27.23 6.88 6.34
N VAL A 38 27.97 7.65 7.14
CA VAL A 38 29.30 7.27 7.59
C VAL A 38 29.23 6.02 8.45
N ALA A 39 28.39 6.00 9.47
CA ALA A 39 28.22 4.86 10.36
C ALA A 39 27.77 3.58 9.60
N ALA A 40 26.87 3.72 8.63
CA ALA A 40 26.42 2.62 7.78
C ALA A 40 27.52 2.10 6.86
N SER A 41 28.34 2.99 6.28
CA SER A 41 29.48 2.59 5.42
C SER A 41 30.54 1.79 6.17
N PHE A 42 30.75 2.06 7.46
CA PHE A 42 31.63 1.30 8.35
C PHE A 42 30.96 0.11 9.03
N ASN A 43 29.72 -0.24 8.64
CA ASN A 43 28.92 -1.34 9.19
C ASN A 43 28.76 -1.29 10.73
N LYS A 44 28.73 -0.08 11.30
CA LYS A 44 28.53 0.14 12.75
C LYS A 44 27.05 0.22 13.09
N GLN A 45 26.38 -0.94 13.09
CA GLN A 45 24.92 -1.04 13.22
C GLN A 45 24.37 -0.44 14.54
N GLU A 46 25.08 -0.60 15.67
CA GLU A 46 24.65 0.00 16.94
C GLU A 46 24.70 1.53 16.92
N ALA A 47 25.76 2.10 16.34
CA ALA A 47 25.86 3.53 16.15
C ALA A 47 24.73 4.06 15.25
N VAL A 48 24.40 3.33 14.17
CA VAL A 48 23.26 3.68 13.31
C VAL A 48 21.94 3.63 14.07
N SER A 49 21.71 2.59 14.88
CA SER A 49 20.50 2.48 15.72
C SER A 49 20.36 3.69 16.65
N ASN A 50 21.43 4.05 17.36
CA ASN A 50 21.42 5.17 18.29
C ASN A 50 21.21 6.51 17.58
N LEU A 51 21.83 6.72 16.41
CA LEU A 51 21.62 7.93 15.59
C LEU A 51 20.16 8.08 15.17
N LEU A 52 19.55 6.99 14.68
CA LEU A 52 18.16 6.98 14.24
C LEU A 52 17.18 7.25 15.40
N GLN A 53 17.43 6.64 16.57
CA GLN A 53 16.64 6.87 17.79
C GLN A 53 16.66 8.35 18.26
N HIS A 54 17.76 9.06 18.00
CA HIS A 54 17.90 10.48 18.34
C HIS A 54 17.37 11.42 17.24
N GLY A 55 16.84 10.88 16.13
CA GLY A 55 16.16 11.64 15.09
C GLY A 55 17.01 11.94 13.86
N ALA A 56 18.09 11.19 13.61
CA ALA A 56 18.85 11.32 12.38
C ALA A 56 18.03 10.86 11.16
N PHE A 57 18.06 11.65 10.08
CA PHE A 57 17.26 11.43 8.88
C PHE A 57 17.80 10.28 8.04
N LEU A 58 16.96 9.28 7.78
CA LEU A 58 17.32 8.10 7.00
C LEU A 58 17.29 8.33 5.49
N GLY A 59 16.42 9.23 5.02
CA GLY A 59 16.15 9.47 3.60
C GLY A 59 17.17 10.36 2.88
N ALA A 60 18.24 10.79 3.56
CA ALA A 60 19.28 11.62 2.96
C ALA A 60 19.94 10.87 1.79
N ARG A 61 20.19 11.58 0.69
CA ARG A 61 20.85 11.04 -0.51
C ARG A 61 22.10 11.86 -0.79
N PRO A 62 23.26 11.22 -1.02
CA PRO A 62 24.46 11.97 -1.33
C PRO A 62 24.31 12.78 -2.62
N TRP A 63 24.71 14.05 -2.58
CA TRP A 63 24.65 14.97 -3.74
C TRP A 63 25.43 14.44 -4.96
N LEU A 64 26.46 13.60 -4.77
CA LEU A 64 27.35 13.12 -5.83
C LEU A 64 26.79 12.02 -6.75
N THR A 65 25.59 11.48 -6.52
CA THR A 65 25.12 10.29 -7.26
C THR A 65 24.07 10.63 -8.31
N LYS A 66 24.53 11.10 -9.48
CA LYS A 66 23.93 10.68 -10.76
C LYS A 66 24.60 9.42 -11.33
N ASP A 67 25.85 9.15 -10.96
CA ASP A 67 26.57 7.95 -11.39
C ASP A 67 27.20 7.19 -10.21
N THR A 68 26.81 5.91 -10.14
CA THR A 68 27.44 4.74 -9.52
C THR A 68 28.47 4.94 -8.38
N GLN A 69 28.17 4.29 -7.23
CA GLN A 69 29.04 3.93 -6.09
C GLN A 69 28.95 4.81 -4.82
N CYS A 70 27.73 5.08 -4.34
CA CYS A 70 27.38 5.03 -2.92
C CYS A 70 25.85 4.92 -2.85
N PRO A 71 25.26 3.72 -2.64
CA PRO A 71 23.82 3.63 -2.54
C PRO A 71 23.31 4.39 -1.31
N SER A 72 22.01 4.69 -1.27
CA SER A 72 21.26 5.09 -0.08
C SER A 72 21.76 4.36 1.19
N VAL A 73 21.53 4.89 2.39
CA VAL A 73 21.85 4.17 3.65
C VAL A 73 21.27 2.74 3.68
N LEU A 74 20.13 2.54 3.00
CA LEU A 74 19.33 1.31 3.06
C LEU A 74 20.07 0.01 2.72
N PRO A 75 20.90 -0.13 1.67
CA PRO A 75 21.54 -1.42 1.37
C PRO A 75 22.63 -1.83 2.36
N SER A 76 23.20 -0.89 3.12
CA SER A 76 24.20 -1.18 4.16
C SER A 76 23.57 -1.39 5.55
N LEU A 77 22.29 -1.03 5.70
CA LEU A 77 21.52 -1.17 6.93
C LEU A 77 20.95 -2.58 7.03
N LYS A 78 20.98 -3.17 8.23
CA LYS A 78 20.27 -4.42 8.52
C LYS A 78 18.82 -4.13 8.93
N ALA A 79 17.89 -4.98 8.51
CA ALA A 79 16.48 -4.84 8.88
C ALA A 79 16.25 -4.89 10.39
N SER A 80 16.94 -5.78 11.11
CA SER A 80 16.85 -5.88 12.57
C SER A 80 17.35 -4.63 13.29
N THR A 81 18.36 -3.95 12.74
CA THR A 81 18.88 -2.67 13.26
C THR A 81 17.85 -1.56 13.10
N LEU A 82 17.17 -1.52 11.95
CA LEU A 82 16.10 -0.55 11.72
C LEU A 82 14.88 -0.82 12.63
N GLU A 83 14.52 -2.08 12.85
CA GLU A 83 13.47 -2.47 13.81
C GLU A 83 13.83 -2.03 15.24
N LYS A 84 15.06 -2.28 15.69
CA LYS A 84 15.56 -1.83 17.00
C LYS A 84 15.56 -0.30 17.12
N ALA A 85 15.93 0.40 16.05
CA ALA A 85 15.88 1.86 16.01
C ALA A 85 14.44 2.38 16.15
N MET A 86 13.50 1.82 15.38
CA MET A 86 12.08 2.20 15.44
C MET A 86 11.43 1.88 16.79
N ALA A 87 11.81 0.78 17.43
CA ALA A 87 11.36 0.44 18.78
C ALA A 87 11.82 1.50 19.80
N GLY A 88 13.08 1.95 19.72
CA GLY A 88 13.61 3.02 20.58
C GLY A 88 13.03 4.42 20.31
N CYS A 89 12.34 4.62 19.18
CA CYS A 89 11.57 5.84 18.91
C CYS A 89 10.21 5.88 19.64
N ILE A 90 9.81 4.79 20.31
CA ILE A 90 8.62 4.72 21.16
C ILE A 90 9.06 4.98 22.60
N LYS A 91 8.77 6.17 23.12
CA LYS A 91 9.15 6.57 24.48
C LYS A 91 7.93 6.58 25.40
N HIS A 92 8.10 6.08 26.61
CA HIS A 92 7.08 6.14 27.66
C HIS A 92 7.21 7.50 28.38
N LEU A 93 6.15 8.30 28.40
CA LEU A 93 6.15 9.51 29.21
C LEU A 93 5.70 9.17 30.63
N PRO A 94 6.48 9.52 31.67
CA PRO A 94 5.95 9.60 33.01
C PRO A 94 4.94 10.75 33.08
N HIS A 95 3.78 10.52 33.70
CA HIS A 95 2.88 11.62 34.02
C HIS A 95 3.56 12.56 35.02
N SER A 96 3.56 13.85 34.72
CA SER A 96 4.09 14.88 35.59
C SER A 96 3.31 14.93 36.91
N ASN A 97 4.03 14.66 38.00
CA ASN A 97 3.75 15.03 39.39
C ASN A 97 2.54 14.36 40.08
N THR A 98 2.73 13.14 40.59
CA THR A 98 2.61 12.88 42.04
C THR A 98 3.44 11.64 42.38
N GLN A 99 4.28 11.75 43.41
CA GLN A 99 4.89 10.59 44.05
C GLN A 99 3.74 9.70 44.59
N GLN A 100 3.82 8.40 44.33
CA GLN A 100 2.87 7.37 44.77
C GLN A 100 1.48 7.39 44.11
N GLU A 101 1.41 7.05 42.82
CA GLU A 101 0.29 6.25 42.33
C GLU A 101 0.89 5.06 41.57
N SER A 102 0.38 3.87 41.87
CA SER A 102 0.76 2.62 41.21
C SER A 102 0.82 2.82 39.69
N GLU A 103 1.76 2.14 39.03
CA GLU A 103 1.70 1.94 37.59
C GLU A 103 0.44 1.14 37.25
N ASP A 104 -0.73 1.79 37.30
CA ASP A 104 -1.98 1.20 36.89
C ASP A 104 -1.86 0.98 35.38
N LEU A 105 -1.55 -0.26 35.01
CA LEU A 105 -1.45 -0.74 33.62
C LEU A 105 -2.68 -0.33 32.78
N ASN A 106 -3.82 -0.16 33.45
CA ASN A 106 -5.12 0.25 32.90
C ASN A 106 -5.44 1.75 32.98
N ASN A 107 -4.51 2.62 33.37
CA ASN A 107 -4.79 4.06 33.40
C ASN A 107 -5.10 4.56 31.97
N ASP A 108 -6.31 5.10 31.78
CA ASP A 108 -6.81 5.63 30.51
C ASP A 108 -5.94 6.77 29.94
N ASN A 109 -5.18 7.44 30.81
CA ASN A 109 -4.34 8.58 30.45
C ASN A 109 -2.92 8.22 30.02
N HIS A 110 -2.49 6.95 30.11
CA HIS A 110 -1.13 6.55 29.75
C HIS A 110 -0.78 6.98 28.31
N THR A 111 0.29 7.76 28.17
CA THR A 111 0.73 8.34 26.89
C THR A 111 2.05 7.74 26.42
N LEU A 112 2.08 7.28 25.17
CA LEU A 112 3.32 6.98 24.46
C LEU A 112 3.70 8.14 23.55
N LEU A 113 4.97 8.51 23.53
CA LEU A 113 5.55 9.41 22.54
C LEU A 113 6.11 8.61 21.38
N LEU A 114 5.62 8.91 20.19
CA LEU A 114 6.05 8.32 18.93
C LEU A 114 6.90 9.35 18.18
N ASP A 115 8.20 9.11 18.06
CA ASP A 115 9.13 10.00 17.36
C ASP A 115 9.31 9.60 15.88
N TYR A 116 8.95 10.50 14.97
CA TYR A 116 9.03 10.29 13.51
C TYR A 116 10.13 11.10 12.83
N ARG A 117 11.00 11.79 13.60
CA ARG A 117 12.05 12.66 13.03
C ARG A 117 12.96 11.94 12.03
N PHE A 118 13.22 10.65 12.21
CA PHE A 118 14.06 9.88 11.30
C PHE A 118 13.48 9.72 9.88
N LEU A 119 12.18 9.94 9.69
CA LEU A 119 11.50 9.82 8.38
C LEU A 119 11.52 11.11 7.56
N LEU A 120 11.77 12.27 8.18
CA LEU A 120 11.58 13.58 7.57
C LEU A 120 12.90 14.34 7.45
N PRO A 121 13.10 15.12 6.37
CA PRO A 121 14.26 16.00 6.26
C PRO A 121 14.20 17.10 7.33
N PRO A 122 15.35 17.64 7.76
CA PRO A 122 15.41 18.69 8.79
C PRO A 122 14.63 19.96 8.39
N ASP A 123 14.54 20.26 7.09
CA ASP A 123 13.81 21.43 6.56
C ASP A 123 12.29 21.20 6.39
N ALA A 124 11.77 20.03 6.79
CA ALA A 124 10.34 19.70 6.65
C ALA A 124 9.38 20.62 7.43
N ALA A 125 9.90 21.40 8.39
CA ALA A 125 9.13 22.40 9.09
C ALA A 125 8.82 23.64 8.21
N ASN A 126 9.67 23.91 7.22
CA ASN A 126 9.61 25.10 6.36
C ASN A 126 9.14 24.79 4.93
N GLN A 127 9.16 23.52 4.53
CA GLN A 127 8.79 23.10 3.19
C GLN A 127 7.76 21.97 3.19
N ASP A 128 6.79 22.06 2.28
CA ASP A 128 5.82 21.00 2.04
C ASP A 128 6.53 19.80 1.38
N VAL A 129 6.81 18.77 2.18
CA VAL A 129 7.47 17.53 1.74
C VAL A 129 6.50 16.35 1.77
N ASN A 130 6.77 15.34 0.95
CA ASN A 130 6.04 14.07 0.99
C ASN A 130 6.52 13.25 2.20
N GLU A 131 5.68 13.12 3.21
CA GLU A 131 6.06 12.55 4.53
C GLU A 131 6.30 11.04 4.46
N VAL A 132 5.74 10.38 3.44
CA VAL A 132 5.84 8.93 3.25
C VAL A 132 6.92 8.52 2.24
N ALA A 133 7.67 9.47 1.69
CA ALA A 133 8.72 9.19 0.69
C ALA A 133 9.80 8.23 1.22
N THR A 134 10.32 8.48 2.43
CA THR A 134 11.33 7.61 3.06
C THR A 134 10.77 6.20 3.35
N LEU A 135 9.50 6.10 3.75
CA LEU A 135 8.81 4.82 3.94
C LEU A 135 8.63 4.07 2.62
N MET A 136 8.38 4.78 1.52
CA MET A 136 8.28 4.20 0.18
C MET A 136 9.63 3.61 -0.26
N ASP A 137 10.75 4.25 0.07
CA ASP A 137 12.07 3.68 -0.21
C ASP A 137 12.36 2.43 0.64
N ILE A 138 11.91 2.39 1.91
CA ILE A 138 11.97 1.20 2.77
C ILE A 138 11.12 0.05 2.21
N SER A 139 9.91 0.34 1.71
CA SER A 139 8.97 -0.67 1.18
C SER A 139 9.48 -1.36 -0.08
N ARG A 140 10.17 -0.60 -0.94
CA ARG A 140 10.78 -1.09 -2.19
C ARG A 140 11.93 -2.07 -1.93
N SER A 141 12.58 -1.98 -0.78
CA SER A 141 13.69 -2.87 -0.42
C SER A 141 13.19 -4.26 0.00
N LYS A 142 13.66 -5.30 -0.69
CA LYS A 142 13.31 -6.71 -0.39
C LYS A 142 13.67 -7.13 1.04
N HIS A 143 14.74 -6.56 1.60
CA HIS A 143 15.23 -6.89 2.95
C HIS A 143 14.50 -6.12 4.05
N HIS A 144 14.02 -4.91 3.75
CA HIS A 144 13.47 -3.98 4.73
C HIS A 144 11.95 -3.90 4.73
N ARG A 145 11.28 -4.45 3.70
CA ARG A 145 9.82 -4.41 3.59
C ARG A 145 9.07 -4.87 4.83
N ARG A 146 9.55 -5.89 5.53
CA ARG A 146 8.88 -6.45 6.72
C ARG A 146 8.81 -5.45 7.89
N VAL A 147 9.74 -4.50 7.94
CA VAL A 147 9.79 -3.45 8.96
C VAL A 147 8.55 -2.54 8.92
N ILE A 148 7.81 -2.48 7.81
CA ILE A 148 6.56 -1.71 7.71
C ILE A 148 5.46 -2.25 8.64
N LYS A 149 5.56 -3.52 9.07
CA LYS A 149 4.66 -4.08 10.10
C LYS A 149 4.90 -3.49 11.49
N HIS A 150 5.98 -2.74 11.70
CA HIS A 150 6.29 -2.14 13.00
C HIS A 150 5.15 -1.19 13.46
N PRO A 151 4.75 -1.22 14.74
CA PRO A 151 3.63 -0.44 15.26
C PRO A 151 3.74 1.05 14.95
N LEU A 152 4.94 1.62 15.03
CA LEU A 152 5.20 3.03 14.70
C LEU A 152 4.84 3.39 13.24
N VAL A 153 5.12 2.51 12.28
CA VAL A 153 4.78 2.76 10.86
C VAL A 153 3.28 2.56 10.65
N GLN A 154 2.69 1.57 11.32
CA GLN A 154 1.25 1.30 11.26
C GLN A 154 0.41 2.46 11.81
N THR A 155 0.82 3.08 12.93
CA THR A 155 0.12 4.24 13.52
C THR A 155 0.10 5.42 12.54
N LEU A 156 1.23 5.72 11.91
CA LEU A 156 1.33 6.79 10.93
C LEU A 156 0.48 6.50 9.68
N LEU A 157 0.61 5.30 9.12
CA LEU A 157 -0.10 4.91 7.91
C LEU A 157 -1.61 4.86 8.14
N TYR A 158 -2.07 4.42 9.30
CA TYR A 158 -3.49 4.46 9.68
C TYR A 158 -4.00 5.90 9.75
N ALA A 159 -3.29 6.78 10.45
CA ALA A 159 -3.66 8.18 10.59
C ALA A 159 -3.76 8.87 9.21
N LYS A 160 -2.79 8.63 8.32
CA LYS A 160 -2.80 9.14 6.95
C LYS A 160 -3.89 8.53 6.08
N TRP A 161 -4.12 7.22 6.17
CA TRP A 161 -5.19 6.55 5.42
C TRP A 161 -6.57 7.15 5.71
N ARG A 162 -6.86 7.47 6.98
CA ARG A 162 -8.12 8.10 7.38
C ARG A 162 -8.34 9.45 6.70
N LYS A 163 -7.26 10.19 6.44
CA LYS A 163 -7.28 11.49 5.75
C LYS A 163 -7.34 11.33 4.23
N ALA A 164 -6.72 10.27 3.69
CA ALA A 164 -6.78 9.91 2.28
C ALA A 164 -8.12 9.26 1.85
N LEU A 165 -8.92 8.78 2.81
CA LEU A 165 -10.18 8.08 2.56
C LEU A 165 -11.17 8.81 1.63
N PRO A 166 -11.38 10.13 1.72
CA PRO A 166 -12.28 10.84 0.79
C PRO A 166 -11.82 10.78 -0.66
N PHE A 167 -10.51 10.88 -0.92
CA PHE A 167 -9.95 10.77 -2.28
C PHE A 167 -10.12 9.35 -2.84
N TYR A 168 -9.89 8.33 -1.99
CA TYR A 168 -10.17 6.95 -2.35
C TYR A 168 -11.65 6.73 -2.70
N MET A 169 -12.57 7.24 -1.86
CA MET A 169 -14.02 7.11 -2.09
C MET A 169 -14.46 7.85 -3.37
N LEU A 170 -13.89 9.01 -3.66
CA LEU A 170 -14.15 9.75 -4.90
C LEU A 170 -13.68 8.95 -6.12
N ASN A 171 -12.49 8.36 -6.08
CA ASN A 171 -11.99 7.51 -7.16
C ASN A 171 -12.87 6.26 -7.35
N LEU A 172 -13.30 5.63 -6.26
CA LEU A 172 -14.22 4.49 -6.29
C LEU A 172 -15.56 4.87 -6.93
N PHE A 173 -16.09 6.05 -6.60
CA PHE A 173 -17.32 6.57 -7.20
C PHE A 173 -17.18 6.77 -8.71
N PHE A 174 -16.15 7.48 -9.18
CA PHE A 174 -15.94 7.70 -10.62
C PHE A 174 -15.71 6.41 -11.39
N TYR A 175 -14.95 5.46 -10.81
CA TYR A 175 -14.72 4.19 -11.47
C TYR A 175 -15.99 3.31 -11.49
N SER A 176 -16.78 3.29 -10.42
CA SER A 176 -18.09 2.61 -10.40
C SER A 176 -19.05 3.19 -11.44
N LEU A 177 -19.10 4.53 -11.55
CA LEU A 177 -19.87 5.23 -12.59
C LEU A 177 -19.39 4.83 -14.00
N PHE A 178 -18.07 4.71 -14.20
CA PHE A 178 -17.51 4.26 -15.47
C PHE A 178 -17.91 2.81 -15.80
N VAL A 179 -17.78 1.86 -14.87
CA VAL A 179 -18.14 0.45 -15.10
C VAL A 179 -19.62 0.29 -15.39
N THR A 180 -20.48 1.00 -14.66
CA THR A 180 -21.93 0.98 -14.89
C THR A 180 -22.28 1.57 -16.26
N LEU A 181 -21.72 2.71 -16.64
CA LEU A 181 -21.93 3.30 -17.96
C LEU A 181 -21.41 2.40 -19.09
N LEU A 182 -20.23 1.79 -18.93
CA LEU A 182 -19.69 0.82 -19.89
C LEU A 182 -20.62 -0.38 -20.05
N THR A 183 -21.16 -0.90 -18.94
CA THR A 183 -22.12 -2.00 -18.94
C THR A 183 -23.39 -1.62 -19.70
N VAL A 184 -23.99 -0.46 -19.40
CA VAL A 184 -25.19 0.03 -20.10
C VAL A 184 -24.91 0.28 -21.58
N PHE A 185 -23.73 0.82 -21.92
CA PHE A 185 -23.32 1.05 -23.31
C PHE A 185 -23.23 -0.26 -24.11
N VAL A 186 -22.57 -1.29 -23.56
CA VAL A 186 -22.44 -2.61 -24.22
C VAL A 186 -23.81 -3.27 -24.41
N TYR A 187 -24.69 -3.19 -23.41
CA TYR A 187 -26.07 -3.69 -23.56
C TYR A 187 -26.86 -2.90 -24.61
N SER A 188 -26.74 -1.57 -24.63
CA SER A 188 -27.42 -0.73 -25.63
C SER A 188 -26.95 -1.01 -27.05
N LEU A 189 -25.65 -1.30 -27.25
CA LEU A 189 -25.11 -1.75 -28.54
C LEU A 189 -25.66 -3.11 -28.95
N ARG A 190 -25.86 -4.03 -28.01
CA ARG A 190 -26.51 -5.32 -28.30
C ARG A 190 -27.97 -5.11 -28.71
N ASP A 191 -28.71 -4.28 -27.97
CA ASP A 191 -30.13 -4.05 -28.22
C ASP A 191 -30.36 -3.33 -29.56
N LEU A 192 -29.49 -2.38 -29.94
CA LEU A 192 -29.52 -1.75 -31.27
C LEU A 192 -29.35 -2.79 -32.39
N ARG A 193 -28.40 -3.71 -32.23
CA ARG A 193 -28.15 -4.76 -33.23
C ARG A 193 -29.32 -5.73 -33.39
N LEU A 194 -30.01 -6.06 -32.30
CA LEU A 194 -31.21 -6.90 -32.37
C LEU A 194 -32.33 -6.22 -33.16
N LEU A 195 -32.50 -4.91 -32.98
CA LEU A 195 -33.49 -4.13 -33.73
C LEU A 195 -33.13 -3.95 -35.21
N GLU A 196 -31.84 -3.82 -35.54
CA GLU A 196 -31.34 -3.80 -36.93
C GLU A 196 -31.54 -5.13 -37.67
N THR A 197 -31.55 -6.26 -36.96
CA THR A 197 -31.81 -7.58 -37.57
C THR A 197 -33.30 -7.86 -37.80
N ASP A 198 -34.19 -7.24 -37.01
CA ASP A 198 -35.64 -7.46 -37.10
C ASP A 198 -36.34 -6.51 -38.10
N THR A 199 -35.62 -5.57 -38.71
CA THR A 199 -36.20 -4.46 -39.48
C THR A 199 -36.51 -4.82 -40.94
N GLU A 200 -37.70 -5.41 -41.15
CA GLU A 200 -38.44 -5.34 -42.43
C GLU A 200 -39.61 -4.32 -42.39
N LYS A 201 -39.82 -3.54 -41.31
CA LYS A 201 -41.02 -2.69 -41.15
C LYS A 201 -40.75 -1.23 -40.74
N THR A 202 -41.44 -0.33 -41.43
CA THR A 202 -41.31 1.15 -41.41
C THR A 202 -41.62 1.80 -40.06
N ASP A 203 -42.41 1.17 -39.19
CA ASP A 203 -42.82 1.74 -37.89
C ASP A 203 -41.72 1.67 -36.80
N GLN A 204 -40.67 0.87 -36.99
CA GLN A 204 -39.58 0.73 -36.01
C GLN A 204 -38.47 1.79 -36.16
N SER A 205 -38.52 2.63 -37.21
CA SER A 205 -37.48 3.63 -37.48
C SER A 205 -37.36 4.70 -36.38
N GLU A 206 -38.47 5.11 -35.76
CA GLU A 206 -38.44 6.11 -34.68
C GLU A 206 -37.84 5.55 -33.38
N ALA A 207 -38.14 4.29 -33.06
CA ALA A 207 -37.56 3.60 -31.91
C ALA A 207 -36.03 3.42 -32.06
N ILE A 208 -35.56 3.09 -33.26
CA ILE A 208 -34.13 2.97 -33.58
C ILE A 208 -33.43 4.33 -33.44
N ASN A 209 -34.02 5.41 -33.98
CA ASN A 209 -33.47 6.76 -33.87
C ASN A 209 -33.38 7.23 -32.41
N ASN A 210 -34.40 6.94 -31.60
CA ASN A 210 -34.40 7.26 -30.17
C ASN A 210 -33.33 6.48 -29.39
N LEU A 211 -33.14 5.19 -29.71
CA LEU A 211 -32.08 4.38 -29.12
C LEU A 211 -30.69 4.86 -29.54
N TYR A 212 -30.51 5.21 -30.82
CA TYR A 212 -29.27 5.79 -31.34
C TYR A 212 -28.89 7.08 -30.61
N ASN A 213 -29.85 8.01 -30.43
CA ASN A 213 -29.64 9.24 -29.68
C ASN A 213 -29.22 8.96 -28.22
N ARG A 214 -29.86 7.98 -27.56
CA ARG A 214 -29.46 7.55 -26.21
C ARG A 214 -28.03 6.99 -26.18
N ILE A 215 -27.65 6.17 -27.15
CA ILE A 215 -26.30 5.60 -27.27
C ILE A 215 -25.27 6.72 -27.45
N VAL A 216 -25.55 7.72 -28.28
CA VAL A 216 -24.66 8.88 -28.47
C VAL A 216 -24.46 9.64 -27.17
N VAL A 217 -25.53 9.89 -26.40
CA VAL A 217 -25.43 10.56 -25.09
C VAL A 217 -24.59 9.74 -24.11
N ILE A 218 -24.86 8.44 -23.96
CA ILE A 218 -24.08 7.54 -23.09
C ILE A 218 -22.62 7.51 -23.51
N LYS A 219 -22.35 7.45 -24.81
CA LYS A 219 -21.00 7.45 -25.38
C LYS A 219 -20.23 8.72 -25.03
N ILE A 220 -20.86 9.90 -25.06
CA ILE A 220 -20.22 11.17 -24.67
C ILE A 220 -19.78 11.12 -23.20
N PHE A 221 -20.66 10.67 -22.30
CA PHE A 221 -20.33 10.53 -20.88
C PHE A 221 -19.24 9.48 -20.64
N LEU A 222 -19.30 8.34 -21.33
CA LEU A 222 -18.30 7.28 -21.24
C LEU A 222 -16.92 7.78 -21.71
N LEU A 223 -16.87 8.50 -22.83
CA LEU A 223 -15.64 9.09 -23.37
C LEU A 223 -15.04 10.13 -22.41
N ALA A 224 -15.88 10.98 -21.80
CA ALA A 224 -15.43 11.96 -20.82
C ALA A 224 -14.78 11.29 -19.58
N LEU A 225 -15.38 10.22 -19.06
CA LEU A 225 -14.79 9.43 -17.98
C LEU A 225 -13.52 8.69 -18.41
N THR A 226 -13.47 8.19 -19.65
CA THR A 226 -12.28 7.54 -20.22
C THR A 226 -11.11 8.52 -20.32
N PHE A 227 -11.36 9.78 -20.69
CA PHE A 227 -10.34 10.83 -20.67
C PHE A 227 -9.88 11.19 -19.26
N TYR A 228 -10.79 11.24 -18.28
CA TYR A 228 -10.42 11.39 -16.87
C TYR A 228 -9.48 10.27 -16.40
N MET A 229 -9.82 9.02 -16.74
CA MET A 229 -8.98 7.84 -16.45
C MET A 229 -7.60 7.95 -17.11
N LEU A 230 -7.54 8.33 -18.39
CA LEU A 230 -6.29 8.55 -19.10
C LEU A 230 -5.43 9.65 -18.43
N GLY A 231 -6.04 10.76 -18.03
CA GLY A 231 -5.33 11.83 -17.31
C GLY A 231 -4.74 11.35 -15.98
N ARG A 232 -5.51 10.58 -15.21
CA ARG A 232 -5.01 9.95 -13.97
C ARG A 232 -3.83 9.01 -14.26
N GLU A 233 -3.92 8.21 -15.31
CA GLU A 233 -2.87 7.27 -15.71
C GLU A 233 -1.56 7.98 -16.07
N ILE A 234 -1.66 9.09 -16.82
CA ILE A 234 -0.50 9.91 -17.17
C ILE A 234 0.15 10.48 -15.90
N LEU A 235 -0.64 10.99 -14.94
CA LEU A 235 -0.10 11.45 -13.65
C LEU A 235 0.63 10.33 -12.92
N GLN A 236 0.06 9.12 -12.90
CA GLN A 236 0.67 7.96 -12.28
C GLN A 236 2.03 7.62 -12.91
N ILE A 237 2.14 7.65 -14.24
CA ILE A 237 3.41 7.43 -14.96
C ILE A 237 4.44 8.51 -14.61
N VAL A 238 4.04 9.77 -14.53
CA VAL A 238 4.95 10.88 -14.20
C VAL A 238 5.55 10.72 -12.80
N PHE A 239 4.74 10.32 -11.81
CA PHE A 239 5.23 10.19 -10.42
C PHE A 239 5.94 8.86 -10.12
N LEU A 240 5.57 7.76 -10.78
CA LEU A 240 6.17 6.43 -10.54
C LEU A 240 7.29 6.06 -11.53
N GLY A 241 7.36 6.70 -12.70
CA GLY A 241 8.43 6.52 -13.68
C GLY A 241 8.61 5.05 -14.11
N ILE A 242 9.83 4.52 -14.07
CA ILE A 242 10.16 3.14 -14.49
C ILE A 242 9.45 2.10 -13.61
N GLN A 243 9.11 2.43 -12.35
CA GLN A 243 8.41 1.50 -11.47
C GLN A 243 7.01 1.15 -11.99
N TYR A 244 6.39 2.08 -12.72
CA TYR A 244 5.10 1.90 -13.36
C TYR A 244 5.06 0.62 -14.22
N LEU A 245 6.13 0.34 -14.96
CA LEU A 245 6.19 -0.79 -15.90
C LEU A 245 6.25 -2.17 -15.22
N LYS A 246 6.43 -2.24 -13.88
CA LYS A 246 6.49 -3.51 -13.15
C LYS A 246 5.12 -4.00 -12.68
N ASN A 247 4.14 -3.13 -12.59
CA ASN A 247 2.82 -3.48 -12.03
C ASN A 247 1.88 -3.92 -13.16
N ILE A 248 1.33 -5.14 -13.08
CA ILE A 248 0.43 -5.69 -14.11
C ILE A 248 -0.91 -4.93 -14.19
N GLU A 249 -1.35 -4.33 -13.09
CA GLU A 249 -2.62 -3.57 -12.98
C GLU A 249 -2.62 -2.38 -13.94
N ASN A 250 -1.49 -1.68 -14.00
CA ASN A 250 -1.26 -0.57 -14.94
C ASN A 250 -1.46 -0.97 -16.41
N TYR A 251 -1.05 -2.19 -16.80
CA TYR A 251 -1.26 -2.68 -18.16
C TYR A 251 -2.73 -3.00 -18.44
N LEU A 252 -3.46 -3.50 -17.44
CA LEU A 252 -4.89 -3.78 -17.55
C LEU A 252 -5.70 -2.47 -17.63
N GLU A 253 -5.32 -1.44 -16.89
CA GLU A 253 -5.92 -0.10 -16.99
C GLU A 253 -5.70 0.49 -18.40
N PHE A 254 -4.49 0.41 -18.95
CA PHE A 254 -4.23 0.85 -20.33
C PHE A 254 -5.00 0.03 -21.36
N LEU A 255 -5.02 -1.30 -21.23
CA LEU A 255 -5.77 -2.18 -22.13
C LEU A 255 -7.26 -1.82 -22.12
N LEU A 256 -7.82 -1.53 -20.94
CA LEU A 256 -9.20 -1.11 -20.78
C LEU A 256 -9.48 0.24 -21.47
N ILE A 257 -8.60 1.23 -21.27
CA ILE A 257 -8.70 2.55 -21.92
C ILE A 257 -8.68 2.40 -23.44
N ILE A 258 -7.72 1.65 -23.98
CA ILE A 258 -7.59 1.40 -25.43
C ILE A 258 -8.83 0.68 -25.95
N SER A 259 -9.31 -0.35 -25.24
CA SER A 259 -10.49 -1.12 -25.64
C SER A 259 -11.74 -0.24 -25.73
N VAL A 260 -11.96 0.65 -24.76
CA VAL A 260 -13.11 1.56 -24.77
C VAL A 260 -13.01 2.61 -25.88
N PHE A 261 -11.81 3.11 -26.18
CA PHE A 261 -11.63 3.98 -27.35
C PHE A 261 -11.99 3.28 -28.65
N ILE A 262 -11.53 2.04 -28.85
CA ILE A 262 -11.85 1.26 -30.05
C ILE A 262 -13.35 0.97 -30.14
N LEU A 263 -14.00 0.60 -29.03
CA LEU A 263 -15.46 0.37 -28.98
C LEU A 263 -16.27 1.63 -29.36
N CYS A 264 -15.71 2.82 -29.16
CA CYS A 264 -16.34 4.08 -29.51
C CYS A 264 -16.20 4.45 -31.01
N ILE A 265 -15.34 3.78 -31.78
CA ILE A 265 -15.13 4.09 -33.21
C ILE A 265 -16.30 3.56 -34.04
N PRO A 266 -16.96 4.41 -34.85
CA PRO A 266 -18.03 3.94 -35.73
C PRO A 266 -17.48 3.03 -36.85
N ASN A 267 -18.34 2.14 -37.37
CA ASN A 267 -18.09 1.33 -38.57
C ASN A 267 -16.98 0.25 -38.49
N LEU A 268 -16.67 -0.27 -37.30
CA LEU A 268 -15.80 -1.45 -37.16
C LEU A 268 -16.58 -2.76 -37.37
N ASN A 269 -15.85 -3.85 -37.67
CA ASN A 269 -16.44 -5.18 -37.83
C ASN A 269 -17.24 -5.59 -36.57
N ILE A 270 -18.51 -5.97 -36.77
CA ILE A 270 -19.48 -6.30 -35.72
C ILE A 270 -19.00 -7.45 -34.83
N GLU A 271 -18.41 -8.49 -35.43
CA GLU A 271 -17.89 -9.65 -34.70
C GLU A 271 -16.72 -9.25 -33.80
N PHE A 272 -15.80 -8.46 -34.35
CA PHE A 272 -14.65 -7.94 -33.61
C PHE A 272 -15.08 -7.10 -32.41
N ILE A 273 -16.04 -6.17 -32.60
CA ILE A 273 -16.59 -5.36 -31.50
C ILE A 273 -17.20 -6.25 -30.40
N ARG A 274 -17.91 -7.32 -30.77
CA ARG A 274 -18.53 -8.23 -29.79
C ARG A 274 -17.48 -8.92 -28.91
N HIS A 275 -16.42 -9.43 -29.53
CA HIS A 275 -15.32 -10.06 -28.80
C HIS A 275 -14.56 -9.05 -27.93
N LEU A 276 -14.27 -7.86 -28.46
CA LEU A 276 -13.60 -6.80 -27.73
C LEU A 276 -14.43 -6.32 -26.53
N ALA A 277 -15.74 -6.15 -26.70
CA ALA A 277 -16.64 -5.76 -25.61
C ALA A 277 -16.67 -6.80 -24.49
N ALA A 278 -16.67 -8.10 -24.82
CA ALA A 278 -16.61 -9.16 -23.82
C ALA A 278 -15.31 -9.09 -23.00
N TRP A 279 -14.15 -8.92 -23.66
CA TRP A 279 -12.87 -8.77 -22.97
C TRP A 279 -12.82 -7.49 -22.12
N ALA A 280 -13.27 -6.35 -22.66
CA ALA A 280 -13.32 -5.08 -21.95
C ALA A 280 -14.19 -5.17 -20.69
N MET A 281 -15.32 -5.86 -20.76
CA MET A 281 -16.19 -6.08 -19.60
C MET A 281 -15.51 -6.90 -18.52
N VAL A 282 -14.86 -8.02 -18.87
CA VAL A 282 -14.13 -8.85 -17.89
C VAL A 282 -13.02 -8.06 -17.21
N VAL A 283 -12.23 -7.32 -17.98
CA VAL A 283 -11.14 -6.48 -17.46
C VAL A 283 -11.68 -5.35 -16.57
N ALA A 284 -12.75 -4.67 -16.98
CA ALA A 284 -13.35 -3.58 -16.21
C ALA A 284 -13.84 -4.02 -14.82
N TRP A 285 -14.52 -5.17 -14.75
CA TRP A 285 -15.00 -5.75 -13.49
C TRP A 285 -13.87 -6.32 -12.64
N TYR A 286 -12.83 -6.89 -13.27
CA TYR A 286 -11.64 -7.35 -12.55
C TYR A 286 -10.92 -6.17 -11.88
N GLU A 287 -10.68 -5.09 -12.62
CA GLU A 287 -10.09 -3.86 -12.10
C GLU A 287 -10.96 -3.21 -11.01
N PHE A 288 -12.29 -3.29 -11.12
CA PHE A 288 -13.19 -2.84 -10.05
C PHE A 288 -12.90 -3.54 -8.72
N VAL A 289 -12.71 -4.87 -8.78
CA VAL A 289 -12.36 -5.68 -7.60
C VAL A 289 -10.98 -5.26 -7.08
N LEU A 290 -9.99 -5.01 -7.94
CA LEU A 290 -8.67 -4.56 -7.49
C LEU A 290 -8.72 -3.20 -6.77
N ILE A 291 -9.53 -2.26 -7.27
CA ILE A 291 -9.75 -0.96 -6.60
C ILE A 291 -10.39 -1.14 -5.23
N LEU A 292 -11.42 -2.00 -5.11
CA LEU A 292 -12.03 -2.36 -3.83
C LEU A 292 -11.01 -2.97 -2.86
N GLY A 293 -10.00 -3.66 -3.39
CA GLY A 293 -8.89 -4.28 -2.66
C GLY A 293 -7.91 -3.32 -2.01
N ARG A 294 -8.07 -2.00 -2.18
CA ARG A 294 -7.26 -1.02 -1.45
C ARG A 294 -7.86 -0.64 -0.08
N ALA A 295 -9.14 -0.96 0.16
CA ALA A 295 -9.77 -0.75 1.47
C ALA A 295 -9.28 -1.78 2.50
N PRO A 296 -8.90 -1.39 3.74
CA PRO A 296 -8.26 -2.29 4.72
C PRO A 296 -8.98 -3.63 4.97
N PRO A 297 -10.31 -3.69 5.18
CA PRO A 297 -10.97 -4.97 5.42
C PRO A 297 -11.02 -5.84 4.16
N LEU A 298 -11.17 -5.25 2.97
CA LEU A 298 -11.30 -5.97 1.70
C LEU A 298 -9.95 -6.37 1.09
N ALA A 299 -8.89 -5.62 1.40
CA ALA A 299 -7.55 -5.82 0.89
C ALA A 299 -7.01 -7.22 1.20
N LEU A 300 -7.24 -7.70 2.42
CA LEU A 300 -6.83 -9.05 2.83
C LEU A 300 -7.52 -10.12 2.00
N TYR A 301 -8.83 -10.01 1.79
CA TYR A 301 -9.58 -10.99 1.00
C TYR A 301 -9.19 -10.99 -0.48
N ILE A 302 -8.96 -9.81 -1.07
CA ILE A 302 -8.63 -9.68 -2.48
C ILE A 302 -7.19 -10.14 -2.76
N THR A 303 -6.25 -9.87 -1.85
CA THR A 303 -4.88 -10.39 -1.96
C THR A 303 -4.85 -11.92 -1.83
N MET A 304 -5.64 -12.50 -0.92
CA MET A 304 -5.85 -13.95 -0.84
C MET A 304 -6.45 -14.50 -2.14
N LEU A 305 -7.51 -13.88 -2.65
CA LEU A 305 -8.18 -14.28 -3.89
C LEU A 305 -7.21 -14.28 -5.08
N ARG A 306 -6.35 -13.27 -5.21
CA ARG A 306 -5.34 -13.18 -6.28
C ARG A 306 -4.33 -14.32 -6.21
N HIS A 307 -3.84 -14.63 -5.01
CA HIS A 307 -2.89 -15.73 -4.81
C HIS A 307 -3.51 -17.08 -5.17
N VAL A 308 -4.72 -17.33 -4.65
CA VAL A 308 -5.48 -18.56 -4.93
C VAL A 308 -5.79 -18.68 -6.42
N SER A 309 -6.24 -17.59 -7.07
CA SER A 309 -6.54 -17.56 -8.50
C SER A 309 -5.31 -17.86 -9.36
N TRP A 310 -4.13 -17.36 -8.98
CA TRP A 310 -2.88 -17.63 -9.69
C TRP A 310 -2.44 -19.08 -9.57
N ASN A 311 -2.55 -19.67 -8.37
CA ASN A 311 -2.23 -21.08 -8.16
C ASN A 311 -3.22 -21.98 -8.92
N PHE A 312 -4.50 -21.61 -8.94
CA PHE A 312 -5.53 -22.29 -9.72
C PHE A 312 -5.28 -22.17 -11.23
N LEU A 313 -4.83 -21.00 -11.72
CA LEU A 313 -4.51 -20.79 -13.13
C LEU A 313 -3.35 -21.68 -13.60
N LYS A 314 -2.27 -21.78 -12.81
CA LYS A 314 -1.14 -22.70 -13.10
C LYS A 314 -1.63 -24.13 -13.27
N PHE A 315 -2.58 -24.52 -12.42
CA PHE A 315 -3.16 -25.84 -12.42
C PHE A 315 -4.04 -26.10 -13.66
N ILE A 316 -4.89 -25.15 -14.06
CA ILE A 316 -5.65 -25.22 -15.33
C ILE A 316 -4.70 -25.33 -16.53
N LEU A 317 -3.63 -24.56 -16.56
CA LEU A 317 -2.64 -24.60 -17.64
C LEU A 317 -1.98 -26.00 -17.74
N LEU A 318 -1.71 -26.64 -16.61
CA LEU A 318 -1.22 -28.03 -16.57
C LEU A 318 -2.24 -29.02 -17.15
N LEU A 319 -3.53 -28.87 -16.84
CA LEU A 319 -4.59 -29.72 -17.39
C LEU A 319 -4.77 -29.52 -18.90
N LEU A 320 -4.76 -28.26 -19.36
CA LEU A 320 -4.86 -27.95 -20.79
C LEU A 320 -3.68 -28.53 -21.57
N TRP A 321 -2.47 -28.52 -20.98
CA TRP A 321 -1.30 -29.18 -21.53
C TRP A 321 -1.45 -30.71 -21.65
N LEU A 322 -2.14 -31.36 -20.71
CA LEU A 322 -2.33 -32.82 -20.68
C LEU A 322 -3.43 -33.32 -21.64
N SER A 323 -4.35 -32.44 -22.05
CA SER A 323 -5.53 -32.74 -22.86
C SER A 323 -5.33 -33.25 -24.32
N PRO A 324 -4.21 -32.98 -25.05
CA PRO A 324 -4.18 -33.24 -26.50
C PRO A 324 -4.24 -34.72 -26.96
N SER A 325 -4.14 -35.71 -26.07
CA SER A 325 -3.95 -37.11 -26.48
C SER A 325 -5.23 -37.87 -26.87
N ALA A 326 -6.43 -37.32 -26.64
CA ALA A 326 -7.69 -38.03 -26.90
C ALA A 326 -8.30 -37.76 -28.28
N SER A 327 -7.90 -36.70 -28.98
CA SER A 327 -8.54 -36.26 -30.22
C SER A 327 -7.97 -36.89 -31.50
N THR A 328 -6.87 -37.63 -31.44
CA THR A 328 -6.19 -38.20 -32.62
C THR A 328 -6.49 -39.68 -32.89
N CYS A 329 -7.22 -40.37 -32.01
CA CYS A 329 -7.49 -41.82 -32.16
C CYS A 329 -8.98 -42.10 -32.42
N SER A 330 -9.47 -41.81 -33.63
CA SER A 330 -10.76 -42.33 -34.07
C SER A 330 -10.72 -42.63 -35.57
N TYR A 331 -10.20 -43.80 -35.94
CA TYR A 331 -10.36 -44.36 -37.30
C TYR A 331 -10.19 -45.89 -37.29
N SER A 332 -11.23 -46.64 -36.85
CA SER A 332 -11.56 -47.98 -37.39
C SER A 332 -12.70 -48.69 -36.63
N ASN A 333 -13.83 -48.99 -37.31
CA ASN A 333 -14.97 -49.89 -36.97
C ASN A 333 -16.12 -49.39 -36.04
N PRO A 334 -17.32 -49.06 -36.54
CA PRO A 334 -18.36 -48.33 -35.81
C PRO A 334 -19.00 -49.05 -34.60
N LYS A 335 -19.06 -50.38 -34.56
CA LYS A 335 -19.70 -51.14 -33.45
C LYS A 335 -18.72 -51.45 -32.30
N VAL A 336 -17.46 -51.75 -32.61
CA VAL A 336 -16.41 -51.98 -31.60
C VAL A 336 -15.90 -50.63 -31.06
N VAL A 337 -15.87 -49.60 -31.91
CA VAL A 337 -15.60 -48.21 -31.54
C VAL A 337 -16.66 -47.68 -30.59
N SER A 338 -17.94 -48.04 -30.73
CA SER A 338 -18.99 -47.57 -29.80
C SER A 338 -18.78 -48.08 -28.37
N LEU A 339 -18.48 -49.37 -28.19
CA LEU A 339 -18.27 -49.95 -26.85
C LEU A 339 -16.91 -49.55 -26.26
N ALA A 340 -15.86 -49.48 -27.08
CA ALA A 340 -14.54 -48.99 -26.68
C ALA A 340 -14.53 -47.47 -26.42
N LEU A 341 -15.31 -46.67 -27.15
CA LEU A 341 -15.55 -45.25 -26.86
C LEU A 341 -16.29 -45.09 -25.55
N ALA A 342 -17.36 -45.87 -25.32
CA ALA A 342 -18.09 -45.81 -24.05
C ALA A 342 -17.17 -46.16 -22.88
N SER A 343 -16.34 -47.20 -23.02
CA SER A 343 -15.36 -47.60 -22.00
C SER A 343 -14.24 -46.56 -21.81
N THR A 344 -13.67 -45.99 -22.87
CA THR A 344 -12.62 -44.96 -22.77
C THR A 344 -13.15 -43.63 -22.26
N VAL A 345 -14.36 -43.23 -22.66
CA VAL A 345 -15.06 -42.05 -22.11
C VAL A 345 -15.40 -42.27 -20.65
N LEU A 346 -15.87 -43.47 -20.24
CA LEU A 346 -16.14 -43.79 -18.84
C LEU A 346 -14.85 -43.78 -18.01
N MET A 347 -13.77 -44.39 -18.51
CA MET A 347 -12.47 -44.37 -17.84
C MET A 347 -11.89 -42.95 -17.78
N PHE A 348 -12.08 -42.14 -18.82
CA PHE A 348 -11.68 -40.74 -18.85
C PHE A 348 -12.52 -39.89 -17.89
N LEU A 349 -13.83 -40.13 -17.76
CA LEU A 349 -14.69 -39.45 -16.80
C LEU A 349 -14.38 -39.84 -15.36
N ILE A 350 -14.10 -41.13 -15.10
CA ILE A 350 -13.65 -41.60 -13.78
C ILE A 350 -12.28 -41.02 -13.46
N PHE A 351 -11.37 -40.96 -14.44
CA PHE A 351 -10.07 -40.32 -14.30
C PHE A 351 -10.20 -38.82 -14.02
N LEU A 352 -11.03 -38.10 -14.78
CA LEU A 352 -11.32 -36.68 -14.55
C LEU A 352 -11.98 -36.46 -13.18
N PHE A 353 -12.87 -37.36 -12.75
CA PHE A 353 -13.50 -37.29 -11.44
C PHE A 353 -12.52 -37.55 -10.31
N LEU A 354 -11.66 -38.58 -10.43
CA LEU A 354 -10.62 -38.89 -9.45
C LEU A 354 -9.56 -37.79 -9.37
N ILE A 355 -9.13 -37.28 -10.53
CA ILE A 355 -8.24 -36.12 -10.62
C ILE A 355 -8.94 -34.92 -9.98
N PHE A 356 -10.17 -34.59 -10.35
CA PHE A 356 -10.93 -33.49 -9.74
C PHE A 356 -11.06 -33.65 -8.21
N LEU A 357 -11.35 -34.85 -7.71
CA LEU A 357 -11.49 -35.12 -6.28
C LEU A 357 -10.15 -34.97 -5.55
N VAL A 358 -9.08 -35.60 -6.06
CA VAL A 358 -7.73 -35.49 -5.50
C VAL A 358 -7.26 -34.04 -5.55
N LEU A 359 -7.52 -33.34 -6.65
CA LEU A 359 -7.15 -31.94 -6.82
C LEU A 359 -7.97 -31.01 -5.98
N MET A 360 -9.27 -31.21 -5.82
CA MET A 360 -10.09 -30.35 -4.97
C MET A 360 -9.65 -30.51 -3.52
N ASN A 361 -9.30 -31.73 -3.11
CA ASN A 361 -8.76 -31.99 -1.78
C ASN A 361 -7.34 -31.42 -1.59
N VAL A 362 -6.47 -31.57 -2.58
CA VAL A 362 -5.13 -30.96 -2.58
C VAL A 362 -5.23 -29.43 -2.65
N MET A 363 -6.16 -28.87 -3.42
CA MET A 363 -6.41 -27.44 -3.53
C MET A 363 -6.98 -26.89 -2.24
N ASN A 364 -7.88 -27.60 -1.56
CA ASN A 364 -8.39 -27.19 -0.26
C ASN A 364 -7.29 -27.27 0.83
N ALA A 365 -6.48 -28.32 0.82
CA ALA A 365 -5.36 -28.48 1.76
C ALA A 365 -4.22 -27.46 1.50
N LEU A 366 -3.87 -27.22 0.24
CA LEU A 366 -2.96 -26.16 -0.18
C LEU A 366 -3.55 -24.79 0.13
N ALA A 367 -4.84 -24.57 -0.10
CA ALA A 367 -5.48 -23.31 0.25
C ALA A 367 -5.41 -23.06 1.76
N ILE A 368 -5.60 -24.06 2.63
CA ILE A 368 -5.53 -23.88 4.09
C ILE A 368 -4.09 -23.63 4.58
N THR A 369 -3.11 -24.32 4.02
CA THR A 369 -1.69 -24.13 4.40
C THR A 369 -1.09 -22.87 3.78
N ASP A 370 -1.48 -22.54 2.55
CA ASP A 370 -1.17 -21.27 1.92
C ASP A 370 -1.91 -20.13 2.63
N THR A 371 -3.16 -20.27 3.07
CA THR A 371 -3.89 -19.14 3.67
C THR A 371 -3.18 -18.55 4.87
N GLN A 372 -2.55 -19.34 5.76
CA GLN A 372 -1.80 -18.76 6.89
C GLN A 372 -0.60 -17.93 6.45
N LYS A 373 0.26 -18.46 5.59
CA LYS A 373 1.43 -17.72 5.06
C LYS A 373 0.99 -16.54 4.19
N VAL A 374 -0.07 -16.73 3.43
CA VAL A 374 -0.68 -15.71 2.56
C VAL A 374 -1.34 -14.64 3.39
N VAL A 375 -1.91 -14.91 4.56
CA VAL A 375 -2.44 -13.87 5.48
C VAL A 375 -1.29 -12.95 5.90
N ASP A 376 -0.17 -13.51 6.36
CA ASP A 376 0.99 -12.72 6.79
C ASP A 376 1.56 -11.86 5.66
N ASP A 377 1.68 -12.43 4.47
CA ASP A 377 2.13 -11.70 3.28
C ASP A 377 1.06 -10.70 2.79
N ALA A 378 -0.22 -11.03 2.86
CA ALA A 378 -1.35 -10.18 2.48
C ALA A 378 -1.44 -8.93 3.36
N GLU A 379 -1.22 -9.05 4.66
CA GLU A 379 -1.12 -7.91 5.56
C GLU A 379 0.00 -6.95 5.11
N LEU A 380 1.16 -7.51 4.77
CA LEU A 380 2.29 -6.72 4.29
C LEU A 380 1.96 -6.02 2.97
N TYR A 381 1.41 -6.74 1.99
CA TYR A 381 1.00 -6.15 0.70
C TYR A 381 -0.12 -5.12 0.87
N SER A 382 -1.05 -5.33 1.81
CA SER A 382 -2.10 -4.37 2.16
C SER A 382 -1.52 -3.09 2.76
N LEU A 383 -0.52 -3.19 3.65
CA LEU A 383 0.20 -2.01 4.17
C LEU A 383 0.96 -1.28 3.05
N MET A 384 1.64 -2.02 2.18
CA MET A 384 2.36 -1.44 1.03
C MET A 384 1.42 -0.72 0.05
N SER A 385 0.30 -1.33 -0.32
CA SER A 385 -0.66 -0.73 -1.24
C SER A 385 -1.25 0.56 -0.68
N ARG A 386 -1.53 0.60 0.64
CA ARG A 386 -1.95 1.84 1.32
C ARG A 386 -0.86 2.91 1.29
N LEU A 387 0.38 2.52 1.53
CA LEU A 387 1.53 3.42 1.50
C LEU A 387 1.70 4.03 0.10
N GLU A 388 1.62 3.21 -0.95
CA GLU A 388 1.68 3.65 -2.35
C GLU A 388 0.56 4.63 -2.70
N LEU A 389 -0.68 4.34 -2.26
CA LEU A 389 -1.80 5.25 -2.50
C LEU A 389 -1.60 6.60 -1.81
N VAL A 390 -1.22 6.59 -0.54
CA VAL A 390 -0.97 7.82 0.24
C VAL A 390 0.17 8.63 -0.38
N TYR A 391 1.25 7.95 -0.80
CA TYR A 391 2.37 8.58 -1.49
C TYR A 391 1.94 9.27 -2.78
N LEU A 392 1.14 8.60 -3.61
CA LEU A 392 0.66 9.16 -4.88
C LEU A 392 -0.28 10.35 -4.64
N ILE A 393 -1.19 10.26 -3.67
CA ILE A 393 -2.10 11.36 -3.31
C ILE A 393 -1.30 12.59 -2.86
N GLU A 394 -0.33 12.44 -1.96
CA GLU A 394 0.51 13.56 -1.51
C GLU A 394 1.34 14.15 -2.65
N ALA A 395 1.96 13.31 -3.48
CA ALA A 395 2.76 13.77 -4.61
C ALA A 395 1.94 14.59 -5.61
N VAL A 396 0.73 14.11 -5.95
CA VAL A 396 -0.20 14.82 -6.85
C VAL A 396 -0.66 16.15 -6.22
N LEU A 397 -1.03 16.15 -4.94
CA LEU A 397 -1.47 17.37 -4.26
C LEU A 397 -0.36 18.44 -4.19
N LEU A 398 0.86 18.03 -3.85
CA LEU A 398 2.04 18.91 -3.82
C LEU A 398 2.32 19.49 -5.21
N TRP A 399 2.27 18.65 -6.25
CA TRP A 399 2.46 19.09 -7.62
C TRP A 399 1.37 20.07 -8.07
N CYS A 400 0.10 19.75 -7.82
CA CYS A 400 -1.03 20.64 -8.11
C CYS A 400 -0.86 21.98 -7.40
N LEU A 401 -0.45 22.00 -6.14
CA LEU A 401 -0.20 23.24 -5.38
C LEU A 401 0.96 24.05 -5.94
N SER A 402 2.01 23.39 -6.43
CA SER A 402 3.16 24.07 -7.05
C SER A 402 2.80 24.77 -8.38
N LYS A 403 1.78 24.28 -9.09
CA LYS A 403 1.34 24.83 -10.39
C LYS A 403 0.15 25.77 -10.28
N CYS A 404 -0.82 25.43 -9.43
CA CYS A 404 -2.06 26.16 -9.27
C CYS A 404 -2.42 26.23 -7.78
N TYR A 405 -2.06 27.35 -7.16
CA TYR A 405 -2.38 27.58 -5.76
C TYR A 405 -3.88 27.82 -5.61
N THR A 406 -4.58 26.86 -5.01
CA THR A 406 -5.97 27.05 -4.56
C THR A 406 -6.05 26.83 -3.05
N SER A 407 -6.84 27.65 -2.37
CA SER A 407 -7.06 27.55 -0.92
C SER A 407 -7.63 26.19 -0.51
N VAL A 408 -8.45 25.58 -1.38
CA VAL A 408 -9.05 24.26 -1.19
C VAL A 408 -7.99 23.15 -1.19
N LEU A 409 -7.10 23.11 -2.20
CA LEU A 409 -6.03 22.12 -2.24
C LEU A 409 -5.07 22.27 -1.06
N LYS A 410 -4.76 23.50 -0.64
CA LYS A 410 -3.87 23.74 0.50
C LYS A 410 -4.50 23.29 1.81
N SER A 411 -5.81 23.51 1.98
CA SER A 411 -6.56 23.01 3.13
C SER A 411 -6.56 21.48 3.18
N HIS A 412 -6.74 20.82 2.04
CA HIS A 412 -6.67 19.36 1.96
C HIS A 412 -5.26 18.83 2.22
N LEU A 413 -4.22 19.43 1.64
CA LEU A 413 -2.83 19.03 1.91
C LEU A 413 -2.48 19.23 3.39
N GLY A 414 -2.79 20.38 3.97
CA GLY A 414 -2.58 20.62 5.41
C GLY A 414 -3.39 19.70 6.31
N SER A 415 -4.46 19.08 5.81
CA SER A 415 -5.21 18.05 6.54
C SER A 415 -4.60 16.65 6.45
N LEU A 416 -3.78 16.39 5.42
CA LEU A 416 -3.07 15.14 5.12
C LEU A 416 -1.64 15.12 5.69
N GLN A 417 -0.99 16.29 5.71
CA GLN A 417 0.27 16.51 6.42
C GLN A 417 0.01 16.40 7.92
N LEU A 418 0.64 15.40 8.53
CA LEU A 418 0.52 15.14 9.96
C LEU A 418 1.80 15.52 10.69
N LEU A 419 2.93 15.48 9.99
CA LEU A 419 4.27 15.63 10.54
C LEU A 419 5.06 16.82 9.96
N SER A 420 4.64 17.37 8.81
CA SER A 420 5.28 18.49 8.10
C SER A 420 4.41 19.74 8.11
N GLY A 421 5.05 20.92 8.08
CA GLY A 421 4.41 22.25 8.09
C GLY A 421 4.54 23.03 9.41
N HIS A 422 4.43 24.36 9.33
CA HIS A 422 4.75 25.34 10.40
C HIS A 422 4.06 25.14 11.77
N ARG A 423 3.07 24.24 11.88
CA ARG A 423 2.33 23.98 13.13
C ARG A 423 2.45 22.55 13.66
N TYR A 424 3.18 21.66 12.99
CA TYR A 424 3.25 20.25 13.36
C TYR A 424 4.62 19.88 13.90
N SER A 425 4.62 19.13 15.00
CA SER A 425 5.82 18.48 15.52
C SER A 425 5.94 17.10 14.87
N CYS A 426 7.15 16.68 14.51
CA CYS A 426 7.42 15.32 14.01
C CYS A 426 7.29 14.24 15.11
N ARG A 427 6.49 14.51 16.16
CA ARG A 427 6.26 13.65 17.32
C ARG A 427 4.77 13.62 17.63
N LEU A 428 4.23 12.41 17.81
CA LEU A 428 2.82 12.21 18.17
C LEU A 428 2.71 11.58 19.55
N LEU A 429 1.65 11.91 20.27
CA LEU A 429 1.31 11.29 21.55
C LEU A 429 0.15 10.30 21.35
N ALA A 430 0.32 9.07 21.81
CA ALA A 430 -0.68 8.01 21.71
C ALA A 430 -1.22 7.61 23.09
N LYS A 431 -2.50 7.88 23.35
CA LYS A 431 -3.25 7.44 24.54
C LYS A 431 -3.91 6.09 24.23
N ILE A 432 -3.28 4.99 24.67
CA ILE A 432 -3.65 3.64 24.20
C ILE A 432 -4.85 3.06 24.96
N ASN A 433 -5.02 3.41 26.23
CA ASN A 433 -6.06 2.84 27.09
C ASN A 433 -7.42 3.52 26.90
N ARG A 434 -7.42 4.77 26.44
CA ARG A 434 -8.63 5.56 26.17
C ARG A 434 -9.64 4.83 25.27
N THR A 435 -10.90 4.78 25.70
CA THR A 435 -11.99 4.13 24.97
C THR A 435 -12.36 4.86 23.67
N GLU A 436 -12.28 6.19 23.66
CA GLU A 436 -12.60 7.02 22.49
C GLU A 436 -11.49 7.01 21.42
N LYS A 437 -11.71 6.27 20.33
CA LYS A 437 -10.77 6.17 19.19
C LYS A 437 -10.28 7.51 18.62
N LYS A 438 -11.11 8.56 18.66
CA LYS A 438 -10.77 9.90 18.14
C LYS A 438 -9.80 10.68 19.03
N GLN A 439 -9.68 10.29 20.29
CA GLN A 439 -8.88 10.99 21.30
C GLN A 439 -7.60 10.23 21.66
N ARG A 440 -7.30 9.16 20.92
CA ARG A 440 -6.12 8.30 21.12
C ARG A 440 -4.84 8.89 20.52
N LEU A 441 -4.91 9.79 19.55
CA LEU A 441 -3.73 10.43 18.96
C LEU A 441 -3.79 11.94 19.18
N LEU A 442 -2.73 12.51 19.75
CA LEU A 442 -2.56 13.95 19.98
C LEU A 442 -1.27 14.41 19.31
N VAL A 443 -1.21 15.68 18.90
CA VAL A 443 0.03 16.30 18.41
C VAL A 443 0.77 16.85 19.63
N GLY A 444 2.02 16.42 19.84
CA GLY A 444 2.77 16.79 21.05
C GLY A 444 3.84 17.82 20.74
N LYS A 445 3.83 18.99 21.39
CA LYS A 445 4.91 19.98 21.30
C LYS A 445 5.79 19.90 22.55
N ILE A 446 7.11 20.04 22.37
CA ILE A 446 8.06 20.12 23.49
C ILE A 446 8.07 21.58 23.95
N SER A 447 7.88 21.87 25.24
CA SER A 447 8.13 23.24 25.74
C SER A 447 9.63 23.54 25.69
N GLU A 448 10.00 24.82 25.60
CA GLU A 448 11.40 25.27 25.50
C GLU A 448 12.31 24.71 26.62
N ASP A 449 11.74 24.28 27.75
CA ASP A 449 12.47 23.69 28.90
C ASP A 449 12.73 22.17 28.81
N ARG A 450 12.41 21.48 27.69
CA ARG A 450 12.58 20.01 27.47
C ARG A 450 12.00 19.04 28.53
N SER A 451 11.44 19.56 29.61
CA SER A 451 10.96 18.82 30.78
C SER A 451 9.45 18.67 30.80
N LYS A 452 8.72 19.40 29.95
CA LYS A 452 7.26 19.34 29.85
C LYS A 452 6.81 19.18 28.39
N PHE A 453 6.13 18.07 28.11
CA PHE A 453 5.36 17.91 26.88
C PHE A 453 4.03 18.62 27.04
N VAL A 454 3.75 19.58 26.16
CA VAL A 454 2.46 20.26 26.12
C VAL A 454 1.55 19.46 25.20
N GLU A 455 0.49 18.88 25.76
CA GLU A 455 -0.60 18.32 24.99
C GLU A 455 -1.29 19.47 24.24
N GLU A 456 -1.06 19.59 22.93
CA GLU A 456 -1.89 20.44 22.08
C GLU A 456 -3.08 19.62 21.55
N ASN A 457 -4.14 20.35 21.14
CA ASN A 457 -5.45 19.85 20.72
C ASN A 457 -5.45 18.44 20.10
N PRO A 458 -6.48 17.62 20.37
CA PRO A 458 -6.57 16.27 19.83
C PRO A 458 -6.39 16.28 18.32
N SER A 459 -5.50 15.42 17.84
CA SER A 459 -5.36 15.24 16.40
C SER A 459 -6.71 14.72 15.87
N PRO A 460 -7.21 15.21 14.74
CA PRO A 460 -8.46 14.70 14.17
C PRO A 460 -8.34 13.23 13.70
N SER A 461 -7.16 12.60 13.81
CA SER A 461 -6.90 11.21 13.46
C SER A 461 -7.33 10.25 14.56
N LYS A 462 -8.12 9.24 14.17
CA LYS A 462 -8.43 8.10 15.03
C LYS A 462 -7.22 7.16 15.12
N LEU A 463 -7.14 6.38 16.19
CA LEU A 463 -6.34 5.16 16.25
C LEU A 463 -7.29 3.95 16.29
N ASP A 464 -7.04 2.93 15.46
CA ASP A 464 -7.81 1.68 15.49
C ASP A 464 -7.46 0.82 16.72
N ASP A 465 -8.31 -0.17 17.00
CA ASP A 465 -8.12 -1.05 18.15
C ASP A 465 -6.97 -2.02 17.92
N THR A 466 -6.73 -2.44 16.68
CA THR A 466 -5.63 -3.35 16.31
C THR A 466 -4.27 -2.71 16.52
N THR A 467 -4.05 -1.48 16.03
CA THR A 467 -2.78 -0.79 16.23
C THR A 467 -2.63 -0.34 17.68
N ALA A 468 -3.71 0.08 18.34
CA ALA A 468 -3.68 0.34 19.77
C ALA A 468 -3.26 -0.91 20.55
N GLN A 469 -3.82 -2.09 20.24
CA GLN A 469 -3.44 -3.35 20.88
C GLN A 469 -1.97 -3.72 20.59
N CYS A 470 -1.47 -3.49 19.37
CA CYS A 470 -0.06 -3.70 19.04
C CYS A 470 0.86 -2.83 19.92
N LEU A 471 0.50 -1.55 20.13
CA LEU A 471 1.23 -0.67 21.05
C LEU A 471 1.12 -1.13 22.52
N ARG A 472 -0.03 -1.69 22.95
CA ARG A 472 -0.16 -2.29 24.29
C ARG A 472 0.77 -3.49 24.46
N ASN A 473 0.80 -4.39 23.47
CA ASN A 473 1.68 -5.55 23.51
C ASN A 473 3.15 -5.12 23.54
N HIS A 474 3.53 -4.10 22.76
CA HIS A 474 4.88 -3.54 22.81
C HIS A 474 5.21 -2.97 24.19
N ARG A 475 4.26 -2.29 24.86
CA ARG A 475 4.41 -1.84 26.25
C ARG A 475 4.62 -3.00 27.21
N MET A 476 3.86 -4.08 27.10
CA MET A 476 4.00 -5.25 27.98
C MET A 476 5.39 -5.85 27.87
N VAL A 477 5.90 -6.05 26.65
CA VAL A 477 7.26 -6.57 26.42
C VAL A 477 8.33 -5.63 27.00
N TYR A 478 8.14 -4.31 26.88
CA TYR A 478 9.06 -3.34 27.48
C TYR A 478 9.09 -3.45 29.01
N LEU A 479 7.93 -3.57 29.66
CA LEU A 479 7.84 -3.72 31.11
C LEU A 479 8.43 -5.05 31.59
N GLU A 480 8.16 -6.15 30.90
CA GLU A 480 8.79 -7.47 31.18
C GLU A 480 10.32 -7.41 31.09
N GLY A 481 10.86 -6.59 30.17
CA GLY A 481 12.30 -6.36 30.06
C GLY A 481 12.87 -5.61 31.27
N LEU A 482 12.19 -4.55 31.73
CA LEU A 482 12.59 -3.82 32.93
C LEU A 482 12.55 -4.70 34.18
N GLU A 483 11.50 -5.51 34.34
CA GLU A 483 11.40 -6.47 35.46
C GLU A 483 12.47 -7.57 35.43
N ALA A 484 13.02 -7.89 34.25
CA ALA A 484 14.11 -8.84 34.09
C ALA A 484 15.44 -8.22 34.49
N GLU A 485 15.70 -6.96 34.08
CA GLU A 485 16.89 -6.20 34.50
C GLU A 485 16.90 -5.97 36.02
N GLU A 486 15.76 -5.59 36.62
CA GLU A 486 15.61 -5.45 38.08
C GLU A 486 15.77 -6.76 38.87
N ARG A 487 15.63 -7.93 38.21
CA ARG A 487 15.86 -9.25 38.82
C ARG A 487 17.30 -9.74 38.70
N GLU A 488 18.08 -9.15 37.80
CA GLU A 488 19.50 -9.49 37.59
C GLU A 488 20.45 -8.60 38.41
N ASP A 489 19.99 -7.41 38.82
CA ASP A 489 20.65 -6.52 39.79
C ASP A 489 20.31 -6.88 41.26
#